data_AF-A0A930Y4F7-F1
#
_entry.id   AF-A0A930Y4F7-F1
#
_cell.length_a   1.000
_cell.length_b   1.000
_cell.length_c   1.000
_cell.angle_alpha   90.00
_cell.angle_beta   90.00
_cell.angle_gamma   90.00
#
_symmetry.space_group_name_H-M   'P 1'
#
loop_
_entity.id
_entity.type
_entity.pdbx_description
1 polymer ?
#
loop_
_entity_poly.entity_id
_entity_poly.type
_entity_poly.pdbx_seq_one_letter_code
_entity_poly.pdbx_strand_id
1 'polypeptide(L)' 'MIYLLDEELRKAGRDPFLVAYALAEAGRVVVTNEVSKRTQRLGSSKLPDVCSDLKVDCINDLKLYRKLNFNLNP' A
#
# COMPACT_ATOMS: atom_id res chain seq x y z
N MET A 1 -15.58 -20.93 -16.83
CA MET A 1 -15.50 -19.46 -16.72
C MET A 1 -15.00 -19.05 -15.33
N ILE A 2 -13.88 -19.64 -14.87
CA ILE A 2 -13.26 -19.38 -13.56
C ILE A 2 -11.78 -18.99 -13.76
N TYR A 3 -11.12 -19.59 -14.75
CA TYR A 3 -9.73 -19.30 -15.13
C TYR A 3 -9.37 -17.84 -15.43
N LEU A 4 -10.32 -17.01 -15.89
CA LEU A 4 -10.05 -15.61 -16.20
C LEU A 4 -9.85 -14.77 -14.93
N LEU A 5 -10.53 -15.14 -13.83
CA LEU A 5 -10.40 -14.42 -12.57
C LEU A 5 -9.04 -14.68 -11.93
N ASP A 6 -8.55 -15.93 -11.95
CA ASP A 6 -7.28 -16.31 -11.35
C ASP A 6 -6.08 -15.60 -12.00
N GLU A 7 -6.06 -15.47 -13.34
CA GLU A 7 -4.99 -14.74 -14.02
C GLU A 7 -5.03 -13.24 -13.73
N GLU A 8 -6.22 -12.63 -13.62
CA GLU A 8 -6.35 -11.22 -13.26
C GLU A 8 -5.93 -10.96 -11.81
N LEU A 9 -6.28 -11.86 -10.87
CA LEU A 9 -5.81 -11.80 -9.48
C LEU A 9 -4.29 -11.96 -9.40
N ARG A 10 -3.72 -12.88 -10.18
CA ARG A 10 -2.27 -13.09 -10.25
C ARG A 10 -1.53 -11.87 -10.80
N LYS A 11 -2.10 -11.19 -11.80
CA LYS A 11 -1.55 -9.93 -12.36
C LYS A 11 -1.67 -8.77 -11.38
N ALA A 12 -2.80 -8.65 -10.68
CA ALA A 12 -3.04 -7.60 -9.70
C ALA A 12 -2.07 -7.70 -8.51
N GLY A 13 -1.62 -8.90 -8.16
CA GLY A 13 -0.66 -9.12 -7.09
C GLY A 13 -1.28 -8.89 -5.70
N ARG A 14 -0.45 -8.53 -4.72
CA ARG A 14 -0.87 -8.44 -3.31
C ARG A 14 -1.31 -7.04 -2.89
N ASP A 15 -0.78 -6.02 -3.55
CA ASP A 15 -0.94 -4.62 -3.18
C ASP A 15 -2.41 -4.15 -3.12
N PRO A 16 -3.29 -4.52 -4.08
CA PRO A 16 -4.70 -4.13 -4.00
C PRO A 16 -5.40 -4.68 -2.76
N PHE A 17 -5.04 -5.90 -2.32
CA PHE A 17 -5.61 -6.51 -1.12
C PHE A 17 -5.08 -5.85 0.17
N LEU A 18 -3.81 -5.47 0.19
CA LEU A 18 -3.22 -4.73 1.31
C LEU A 18 -3.92 -3.38 1.51
N VAL A 19 -4.12 -2.64 0.42
CA VAL A 19 -4.82 -1.34 0.48
C VAL A 19 -6.30 -1.52 0.83
N ALA A 20 -6.97 -2.53 0.27
CA ALA A 20 -8.36 -2.85 0.63
C ALA A 20 -8.51 -3.18 2.13
N TYR A 21 -7.57 -3.93 2.70
CA TYR A 21 -7.56 -4.24 4.13
C TYR A 21 -7.41 -2.98 4.99
N ALA A 22 -6.53 -2.05 4.59
CA ALA A 22 -6.37 -0.78 5.29
C ALA A 22 -7.59 0.14 5.13
N LEU A 23 -8.24 0.13 3.97
CA LEU A 23 -9.44 0.92 3.70
C LEU A 23 -10.68 0.43 4.48
N ALA A 24 -10.75 -0.88 4.76
CA ALA A 24 -11.91 -1.50 5.39
C ALA A 24 -12.17 -1.04 6.84
N GLU A 25 -11.18 -0.46 7.52
CA GLU A 25 -11.32 -0.01 8.92
C GLU A 25 -10.40 1.16 9.24
N ALA A 26 -10.91 2.12 10.03
CA ALA A 26 -10.13 3.26 10.50
C ALA A 26 -8.99 2.83 11.44
N GLY A 27 -7.93 3.64 11.51
CA GLY A 27 -6.78 3.40 12.39
C GLY A 27 -5.73 2.45 11.80
N ARG A 28 -5.96 1.90 10.61
CA ARG A 28 -4.96 1.12 9.86
C ARG A 28 -4.08 2.05 9.02
N VAL A 29 -2.79 1.74 8.98
CA VAL A 29 -1.80 2.49 8.20
C VAL A 29 -0.99 1.50 7.36
N VAL A 30 -0.86 1.78 6.07
CA VAL A 30 0.04 1.04 5.18
C VAL A 30 1.47 1.54 5.41
N VAL A 31 2.42 0.62 5.57
CA VAL A 31 3.84 0.96 5.69
C VAL A 31 4.58 0.46 4.46
N THR A 32 5.25 1.36 3.74
CA THR A 32 6.01 1.04 2.52
C THR A 32 7.20 1.96 2.34
N ASN A 33 8.29 1.42 1.77
CA ASN A 33 9.47 2.18 1.39
C ASN A 33 9.50 2.52 -0.11
N GLU A 34 8.40 2.22 -0.83
CA GLU A 34 8.24 2.70 -2.20
C GLU A 34 8.18 4.23 -2.26
N VAL A 35 8.73 4.79 -3.34
CA VAL A 35 8.62 6.22 -3.64
C VAL A 35 7.49 6.42 -4.66
N SER A 36 6.64 7.42 -4.41
CA SER A 36 5.58 7.86 -5.33
C SER A 36 6.10 8.05 -6.75
N LYS A 37 5.31 7.62 -7.74
CA LYS A 37 5.59 7.82 -9.16
C LYS A 37 4.29 7.96 -9.94
N ARG A 38 3.65 9.12 -9.76
CA ARG A 38 2.39 9.54 -10.41
C ARG A 38 2.41 9.52 -11.95
N THR A 39 3.56 9.37 -12.58
CA THR A 39 3.70 9.28 -14.04
C THR A 39 3.32 7.91 -14.61
N GLN A 40 3.01 6.91 -13.78
CA GLN A 40 2.63 5.58 -14.23
C GLN A 40 1.12 5.46 -14.50
N ARG A 41 0.75 4.75 -15.58
CA ARG A 41 -0.64 4.47 -15.96
C ARG A 41 -1.28 3.45 -14.99
N LEU A 42 -2.62 3.43 -14.96
CA LEU A 42 -3.43 2.42 -14.27
C LEU A 42 -2.87 1.01 -14.52
N GLY A 43 -2.59 0.27 -13.43
CA GLY A 43 -1.94 -1.05 -13.44
C GLY A 43 -0.45 -1.06 -13.10
N SER A 44 0.20 0.10 -13.01
CA SER A 44 1.59 0.24 -12.53
C SER A 44 1.72 1.28 -11.42
N SER A 45 0.62 1.72 -10.80
CA SER A 45 0.65 2.73 -9.73
C SER A 45 1.46 2.25 -8.53
N LYS A 46 2.27 3.14 -7.95
CA LYS A 46 3.00 2.85 -6.72
C LYS A 46 2.09 2.88 -5.50
N LEU A 47 2.42 2.12 -4.47
CA LEU A 47 1.60 1.98 -3.27
C LEU A 47 1.25 3.33 -2.62
N PRO A 48 2.19 4.30 -2.48
CA PRO A 48 1.87 5.63 -1.94
C PRO A 48 0.87 6.41 -2.81
N ASP A 49 0.88 6.22 -4.12
CA ASP A 49 -0.03 6.90 -5.04
C ASP A 49 -1.45 6.36 -4.87
N VAL A 50 -1.60 5.04 -4.84
CA VAL A 50 -2.90 4.38 -4.61
C VAL A 50 -3.46 4.71 -3.23
N CYS A 51 -2.61 4.69 -2.19
CA CYS A 51 -3.04 5.09 -0.84
C CYS A 51 -3.53 6.54 -0.82
N SER A 52 -2.83 7.45 -1.51
CA SER A 52 -3.26 8.84 -1.61
C SER A 52 -4.57 9.01 -2.40
N ASP A 53 -4.76 8.26 -3.48
CA ASP A 53 -5.98 8.31 -4.30
C ASP A 53 -7.21 7.83 -3.51
N LEU A 54 -7.02 6.78 -2.71
CA LEU A 54 -8.06 6.17 -1.88
C LEU A 54 -8.15 6.74 -0.46
N LYS A 55 -7.34 7.77 -0.15
CA LYS A 55 -7.26 8.42 1.18
C LYS A 55 -6.99 7.44 2.33
N VAL A 56 -6.15 6.44 2.08
CA VAL A 56 -5.62 5.50 3.07
C VAL A 56 -4.32 6.07 3.65
N ASP A 57 -4.19 6.04 4.97
CA ASP A 57 -2.95 6.45 5.64
C ASP A 57 -1.78 5.57 5.20
N CYS A 58 -0.71 6.20 4.73
CA CYS A 58 0.47 5.51 4.23
C CYS A 58 1.76 6.23 4.68
N ILE A 59 2.70 5.49 5.25
CA ILE A 59 3.97 6.01 5.79
C ILE A 59 5.14 5.10 5.42
N ASN A 60 6.37 5.60 5.61
CA ASN A 60 7.57 4.78 5.53
C ASN A 60 7.97 4.25 6.91
N ASP A 61 8.96 3.36 6.92
CA ASP A 61 9.54 2.78 8.14
C ASP A 61 10.05 3.84 9.14
N LEU A 62 10.74 4.89 8.69
CA LEU A 62 11.23 5.96 9.56
C LEU A 62 10.10 6.69 10.28
N LYS A 63 8.99 6.95 9.59
CA LYS A 63 7.78 7.52 10.20
C LYS A 63 7.12 6.53 11.15
N LEU A 64 7.09 5.24 10.82
CA LEU A 64 6.58 4.20 11.71
C LEU A 64 7.37 4.18 13.02
N TYR A 65 8.71 4.13 12.95
CA TYR A 65 9.58 4.09 14.11
C TYR A 65 9.38 5.30 15.02
N ARG A 66 9.25 6.49 14.44
CA ARG A 66 8.93 7.71 15.19
C ARG A 66 7.53 7.65 15.82
N LYS A 67 6.52 7.16 15.09
CA LYS A 67 5.14 7.06 15.59
C LYS A 67 5.00 6.06 16.75
N LEU A 68 5.79 4.99 16.75
CA LEU A 68 5.82 3.97 17.80
C LEU A 68 6.85 4.23 18.90
N ASN A 69 7.58 5.36 18.85
CA ASN A 69 8.65 5.70 19.78
C ASN A 69 9.71 4.59 19.92
N PHE A 70 10.08 3.96 18.82
CA PHE A 70 11.18 2.99 18.85
C PHE A 70 12.51 3.67 19.17
N ASN A 71 13.24 3.06 20.11
CA ASN A 71 14.62 3.38 20.36
C ASN A 71 15.48 2.59 19.37
N LEU A 72 16.12 3.31 18.43
CA LEU A 72 16.97 2.72 17.40
C LEU A 72 18.45 2.67 17.83
N ASN A 73 18.75 2.91 19.10
CA ASN A 73 20.09 2.70 19.64
C ASN A 73 20.37 1.18 19.69
N PRO A 74 21.49 0.70 19.11
CA PRO A 74 21.87 -0.71 19.11
C PRO A 74 22.06 -1.30 20.52
#